data_AF-A0A353GAC7-F1
#
_entry.id   AF-A0A353GAC7-F1
#
_cell.length_a   1.000
_cell.length_b   1.000
_cell.length_c   1.000
_cell.angle_alpha   90.00
_cell.angle_beta   90.00
_cell.angle_gamma   90.00
#
_symmetry.space_group_name_H-M   'P 1'
#
loop_
_entity.id
_entity.type
_entity.pdbx_description
1 polymer ?
#
loop_
_entity_poly.entity_id
_entity_poly.type
_entity_poly.pdbx_seq_one_letter_code
_entity_poly.pdbx_strand_id
1 'polypeptide(L)' 'MMQNLRVLGLVGLGVVALTATAVLTVSMTLIAGVVLSGTLAWRMLTLRQKPAPVHARSQGGATPKRIWNDGHGTIIDM' A
#
# COMPACT_ATOMS: atom_id res chain seq x y z
N MET A 1 -48.20 2.85 -34.28
CA MET A 1 -47.08 3.80 -34.53
C MET A 1 -46.44 4.32 -33.24
N MET A 2 -47.20 4.79 -32.24
CA MET A 2 -46.68 5.33 -30.97
C MET A 2 -45.91 4.32 -30.10
N GLN A 3 -46.25 3.03 -30.14
CA GLN A 3 -45.60 1.98 -29.35
C GLN A 3 -44.14 1.73 -29.78
N ASN A 4 -43.86 1.75 -31.08
CA ASN A 4 -42.51 1.53 -31.62
C ASN A 4 -41.56 2.68 -31.24
N LEU A 5 -42.05 3.92 -31.24
CA LEU A 5 -41.31 5.10 -30.77
C LEU A 5 -40.99 5.03 -29.27
N ARG A 6 -41.95 4.57 -28.45
CA ARG A 6 -41.73 4.37 -27.01
C ARG A 6 -40.69 3.30 -26.73
N VAL A 7 -40.75 2.17 -27.45
CA VAL A 7 -39.77 1.08 -27.32
C VAL A 7 -38.38 1.55 -27.76
N LEU A 8 -38.27 2.28 -28.87
CA LEU A 8 -37.00 2.83 -29.34
C LEU A 8 -36.40 3.81 -28.32
N GLY A 9 -37.23 4.67 -27.73
CA GLY A 9 -36.81 5.57 -26.65
C GLY A 9 -36.31 4.81 -25.41
N LEU A 10 -37.00 3.74 -25.00
CA LEU A 10 -36.61 2.94 -23.84
C LEU A 10 -35.26 2.23 -24.08
N VAL A 11 -35.07 1.66 -25.27
CA VAL A 11 -33.81 1.01 -25.66
C VAL A 11 -32.67 2.03 -25.71
N GLY A 12 -32.92 3.21 -26.31
CA GLY A 12 -31.93 4.29 -26.33
C GLY A 12 -31.52 4.75 -24.94
N LEU A 13 -32.48 4.92 -24.03
CA LEU A 13 -32.23 5.30 -22.64
C LEU A 13 -31.43 4.22 -21.90
N GLY A 14 -31.74 2.94 -22.13
CA GLY A 14 -30.96 1.82 -21.60
C GLY A 14 -29.50 1.83 -22.07
N VAL A 15 -29.26 2.06 -23.37
CA VAL A 15 -27.90 2.17 -23.93
C VAL A 15 -27.15 3.35 -23.31
N VAL A 16 -27.79 4.52 -23.21
CA VAL A 16 -27.16 5.71 -22.59
C VAL A 16 -26.83 5.47 -21.13
N ALA A 17 -27.72 4.81 -20.37
CA ALA A 17 -27.47 4.48 -18.98
C ALA A 17 -26.27 3.52 -18.85
N LEU A 18 -26.20 2.49 -19.68
CA LEU A 18 -25.08 1.53 -19.66
C LEU A 18 -23.76 2.19 -20.04
N THR A 19 -23.73 3.00 -21.09
CA THR A 19 -22.51 3.71 -21.51
C THR A 19 -22.06 4.72 -20.45
N ALA A 20 -22.99 5.46 -19.85
CA ALA A 20 -22.69 6.38 -18.75
C ALA A 20 -22.08 5.64 -17.56
N THR A 21 -22.64 4.48 -17.19
CA THR A 21 -22.11 3.67 -16.09
C THR A 21 -20.72 3.14 -16.41
N ALA A 22 -20.50 2.63 -17.63
CA ALA A 22 -19.19 2.15 -18.07
C ALA A 22 -18.12 3.26 -18.04
N VAL A 23 -18.44 4.45 -18.57
CA VAL A 23 -17.54 5.61 -18.55
C VAL A 23 -17.23 6.04 -17.13
N LEU A 24 -18.23 6.07 -16.25
CA LEU A 24 -18.05 6.39 -14.84
C LEU A 24 -17.10 5.40 -14.16
N THR A 25 -17.32 4.10 -14.35
CA THR A 25 -16.47 3.05 -13.77
C THR A 25 -15.03 3.15 -14.26
N VAL A 26 -14.82 3.33 -15.57
CA VAL A 26 -13.47 3.52 -16.14
C VAL A 26 -12.82 4.77 -15.56
N SER A 27 -13.55 5.88 -15.47
CA SER A 27 -13.03 7.14 -14.93
C SER A 27 -12.62 7.01 -13.46
N MET A 28 -13.46 6.39 -12.62
CA MET A 28 -13.11 6.12 -11.23
C MET A 28 -11.87 5.23 -11.10
N THR A 29 -11.76 4.20 -11.96
CA THR A 29 -10.61 3.30 -11.97
C THR A 29 -9.32 4.05 -12.34
N LEU A 30 -9.38 4.91 -13.35
CA LEU A 30 -8.24 5.75 -13.74
C LEU A 30 -7.82 6.69 -12.61
N ILE A 31 -8.78 7.36 -11.96
CA ILE A 31 -8.49 8.25 -10.82
C ILE A 31 -7.81 7.46 -9.70
N ALA A 32 -8.34 6.30 -9.32
CA ALA A 32 -7.75 5.44 -8.30
C ALA A 32 -6.32 5.01 -8.67
N GLY A 33 -6.11 4.61 -9.93
CA GLY A 33 -4.80 4.24 -10.44
C GLY A 33 -3.79 5.40 -10.40
N VAL A 34 -4.21 6.61 -10.77
CA VAL A 34 -3.37 7.83 -10.71
C VAL A 34 -3.02 8.18 -9.27
N VAL A 35 -3.98 8.12 -8.34
CA VAL A 35 -3.71 8.41 -6.91
C VAL A 35 -2.75 7.38 -6.32
N LEU A 36 -2.96 6.10 -6.58
CA LEU A 36 -2.09 5.04 -6.08
C LEU A 36 -0.68 5.16 -6.65
N SER A 37 -0.57 5.35 -7.96
CA SER A 37 0.73 5.48 -8.64
C SER A 37 1.45 6.76 -8.21
N GLY A 38 0.73 7.87 -8.12
CA GLY A 38 1.26 9.17 -7.70
C GLY A 38 1.76 9.15 -6.25
N THR A 39 1.00 8.53 -5.33
CA THR A 39 1.44 8.39 -3.94
C THR A 39 2.65 7.46 -3.80
N LEU A 40 2.73 6.39 -4.60
CA LEU A 40 3.89 5.51 -4.61
C LEU A 40 5.13 6.19 -5.19
N ALA A 41 4.99 6.89 -6.32
CA ALA A 41 6.06 7.68 -6.92
C ALA A 41 6.55 8.77 -5.96
N TRP A 42 5.63 9.49 -5.32
CA TRP A 42 5.96 10.45 -4.28
C TRP A 42 6.74 9.81 -3.12
N ARG A 43 6.30 8.65 -2.63
CA ARG A 43 7.03 7.89 -1.61
C ARG A 43 8.43 7.50 -2.06
N MET A 44 8.61 7.02 -3.29
CA MET A 44 9.94 6.67 -3.81
C MET A 44 10.87 7.89 -3.86
N LEU A 45 10.35 9.07 -4.21
CA LEU A 45 11.12 10.31 -4.22
C LEU A 45 11.41 10.86 -2.81
N THR A 46 10.52 10.62 -1.84
CA THR A 46 10.58 11.19 -0.48
C THR A 46 11.14 10.27 0.59
N LEU A 47 11.23 8.96 0.34
CA LEU A 47 11.88 8.01 1.22
C LEU A 47 13.39 8.33 1.24
N ARG A 48 13.78 9.26 2.12
CA ARG A 48 15.15 9.36 2.63
C ARG A 48 15.58 7.95 3.00
N GLN A 49 16.65 7.47 2.39
CA GLN A 49 17.28 6.20 2.79
C GLN A 49 17.44 6.25 4.30
N LYS A 50 16.72 5.38 5.02
CA LYS A 50 16.96 5.21 6.46
C LYS A 50 18.46 4.96 6.60
N PRO A 51 19.15 5.63 7.54
CA PRO A 51 20.56 5.33 7.81
C PRO A 51 20.69 3.83 7.93
N ALA A 52 21.64 3.24 7.18
CA ALA A 52 21.87 1.81 7.19
C ALA A 52 21.87 1.33 8.64
N PRO A 53 21.17 0.23 8.98
CA PRO A 53 21.14 -0.27 10.35
C PRO A 53 22.58 -0.55 10.77
N VAL A 54 23.16 0.39 11.52
CA VAL A 54 24.48 0.25 12.10
C VAL A 54 24.29 -0.80 13.18
N HIS A 55 24.64 -2.03 12.85
CA HIS A 55 24.77 -3.07 13.84
C HIS A 55 25.79 -2.53 14.84
N ALA A 56 25.38 -2.36 16.09
CA ALA A 56 26.32 -2.10 17.15
C ALA A 56 27.30 -3.27 17.14
N ARG A 57 28.47 -3.09 16.52
CA ARG A 57 29.59 -3.99 16.77
C ARG A 57 29.84 -3.85 18.25
N SER A 58 29.53 -4.90 19.00
CA SER A 58 30.12 -5.11 20.31
C SER A 58 31.62 -4.86 20.14
N GLN A 59 32.10 -3.76 20.72
CA GLN A 59 33.52 -3.45 20.83
C GLN A 59 34.08 -4.36 21.93
N GLY A 60 34.00 -5.66 21.73
CA GLY A 60 34.14 -6.63 22.82
C GLY A 60 34.16 -8.08 22.35
N GLY A 61 34.50 -8.34 21.08
CA GLY A 61 34.74 -9.70 20.58
C GLY A 61 35.94 -10.41 21.22
N ALA A 62 36.45 -9.92 22.36
CA ALA A 62 37.63 -10.44 23.06
C ALA A 62 37.47 -10.52 24.59
N THR A 63 36.35 -10.06 25.18
CA THR A 63 36.07 -10.30 26.61
C THR A 63 35.03 -11.41 26.73
N PRO A 64 35.37 -12.55 27.37
CA PRO A 64 34.39 -13.60 27.60
C PRO A 64 33.34 -13.06 28.56
N LYS A 65 32.15 -12.74 28.00
CA LYS A 65 30.96 -12.36 28.76
C LYS A 65 30.71 -13.45 29.80
N ARG A 66 30.99 -13.15 31.07
CA ARG A 66 30.96 -14.19 32.12
C ARG A 66 29.51 -14.31 32.59
N ILE A 67 28.90 -15.42 32.21
CA ILE A 67 27.51 -15.76 32.56
C ILE A 67 27.57 -16.89 33.57
N TRP A 68 27.00 -16.69 34.74
CA TRP A 68 26.77 -17.78 35.70
C TRP A 68 25.45 -17.60 36.44
N ASN A 69 24.92 -18.70 36.94
CA ASN A 69 23.70 -18.74 37.73
C ASN A 69 24.07 -18.98 39.20
N ASP A 70 23.58 -18.15 40.10
CA ASP A 70 23.86 -18.22 41.54
C ASP A 70 22.80 -19.03 42.33
N GLY A 71 21.83 -19.62 41.64
CA GLY A 71 20.72 -20.37 42.22
C GLY A 71 19.49 -19.51 42.54
N HIS A 72 19.62 -18.18 42.51
CA HIS A 72 18.52 -17.22 42.64
C HIS A 72 18.25 -16.43 41.35
N GLY A 73 19.19 -16.45 40.40
CA GLY A 73 19.04 -15.85 39.08
C GLY A 73 20.29 -16.01 38.22
N THR A 74 20.14 -15.67 36.93
CA THR A 74 21.29 -15.64 36.01
C THR A 74 21.92 -14.26 36.02
N ILE A 75 23.21 -14.20 36.36
CA ILE A 75 24.00 -12.96 36.34
C ILE A 75 24.80 -12.92 35.04
N ILE A 76 24.73 -11.78 34.38
CA ILE A 76 25.45 -11.52 33.13
C ILE A 76 26.31 -10.28 33.36
N ASP A 77 27.61 -10.49 33.47
CA ASP A 77 28.60 -9.40 33.52
C ASP A 77 28.93 -8.97 32.08
N MET A 78 28.75 -7.69 31.77
CA MET A 78 28.88 -7.11 30.43
C MET A 78 29.98 -6.08 30.36
#